data_AF-H2YTD2-F1
#
_entry.id   AF-H2YTD2-F1
#
_cell.length_a   1.000
_cell.length_b   1.000
_cell.length_c   1.000
_cell.angle_alpha   90.00
_cell.angle_beta   90.00
_cell.angle_gamma   90.00
#
_symmetry.space_group_name_H-M   'P 1'
#
loop_
_entity.id
_entity.type
_entity.pdbx_description
1 polymer ?
#
loop_
_entity_poly.entity_id
_entity_poly.type
_entity_poly.pdbx_seq_one_letter_code
_entity_poly.pdbx_strand_id
1 'polypeptide(L)'
;MQIEYGFASAQNSVIGPDALQISVMYFSGEPSAQSVVPFKEWTDDVDALKQLLEANFFPHMTNTADGKVNIGAALLFANNSVMTVENGVRDNRVPKMLVINTDANSDDNAIAIARQLRREGKLIYVNVIQPPTGALDMNQFYDIAGERDHVFEVQGGATEQINKFMADIISHFCQNPCDHVLHDHV
;
A
#
# COMPACT_ATOMS: atom_id res chain seq x y z
N MET A 1 -0.85 -0.93 -15.69
CA MET A 1 -0.88 0.35 -14.95
C MET A 1 -0.79 0.19 -13.43
N GLN A 2 -1.75 -0.44 -12.70
CA GLN A 2 -1.62 -0.53 -11.22
C GLN A 2 -0.34 -1.26 -10.77
N ILE A 3 -0.05 -2.38 -11.42
CA ILE A 3 1.11 -3.24 -11.15
C ILE A 3 2.44 -2.55 -11.53
N GLU A 4 2.44 -1.82 -12.65
CA GLU A 4 3.63 -1.08 -13.13
C GLU A 4 4.02 0.04 -12.16
N TYR A 5 3.04 0.67 -11.50
CA TYR A 5 3.29 1.65 -10.44
C TYR A 5 4.01 1.03 -9.24
N GLY A 6 3.56 -0.16 -8.81
CA GLY A 6 4.21 -0.91 -7.73
C GLY A 6 5.66 -1.30 -8.08
N PHE A 7 5.88 -1.80 -9.30
CA PHE A 7 7.24 -2.14 -9.76
C PHE A 7 8.16 -0.93 -9.87
N ALA A 8 7.68 0.18 -10.42
CA ALA A 8 8.50 1.37 -10.57
C ALA A 8 8.80 2.05 -9.22
N SER A 9 7.92 1.90 -8.22
CA SER A 9 8.23 2.28 -6.82
C SER A 9 9.31 1.39 -6.21
N ALA A 10 9.26 0.07 -6.45
CA ALA A 10 10.28 -0.88 -6.02
C ALA A 10 11.66 -0.60 -6.66
N GLN A 11 11.70 -0.28 -7.95
CA GLN A 11 12.94 0.04 -8.68
C GLN A 11 13.66 1.30 -8.17
N ASN A 12 12.91 2.27 -7.62
CA ASN A 12 13.47 3.51 -7.08
C ASN A 12 13.79 3.41 -5.58
N SER A 13 13.70 2.21 -5.00
CA SER A 13 13.93 1.95 -3.58
C SER A 13 15.07 0.97 -3.37
N VAL A 14 15.72 1.03 -2.20
CA VAL A 14 16.62 -0.03 -1.74
C VAL A 14 15.78 -1.08 -1.03
N ILE A 15 15.59 -2.24 -1.66
CA ILE A 15 14.90 -3.40 -1.07
C ILE A 15 15.93 -4.30 -0.39
N GLY A 16 15.64 -4.75 0.82
CA GLY A 16 16.55 -5.61 1.55
C GLY A 16 16.12 -5.89 2.99
N PRO A 17 16.88 -6.73 3.71
CA PRO A 17 16.52 -7.15 5.06
C PRO A 17 16.57 -5.98 6.07
N ASP A 18 17.49 -5.05 5.85
CA ASP A 18 17.69 -3.86 6.67
C ASP A 18 17.15 -2.57 6.02
N ALA A 19 16.44 -2.70 4.89
CA ALA A 19 15.95 -1.59 4.08
C ALA A 19 14.42 -1.67 3.88
N LEU A 20 13.90 -1.30 2.71
CA LEU A 20 12.48 -1.47 2.40
C LEU A 20 12.16 -2.97 2.26
N GLN A 21 11.06 -3.40 2.87
CA GLN A 21 10.46 -4.71 2.66
C GLN A 21 9.04 -4.51 2.16
N ILE A 22 8.67 -5.27 1.14
CA ILE A 22 7.38 -5.11 0.45
C ILE A 22 6.59 -6.40 0.63
N SER A 23 5.29 -6.25 0.88
CA SER A 23 4.30 -7.30 0.74
C SER A 23 3.21 -6.79 -0.19
N VAL A 24 2.61 -7.69 -0.97
CA VAL A 24 1.52 -7.36 -1.87
C VAL A 24 0.38 -8.36 -1.74
N MET A 25 -0.84 -7.86 -1.89
CA MET A 25 -2.07 -8.65 -1.92
C MET A 25 -3.09 -7.98 -2.85
N TYR A 26 -3.97 -8.78 -3.43
CA TYR A 26 -5.03 -8.33 -4.32
C TYR A 26 -6.37 -8.34 -3.58
N PHE A 27 -7.28 -7.46 -3.96
CA PHE A 27 -8.64 -7.44 -3.44
C PHE A 27 -9.64 -6.97 -4.51
N SER A 28 -10.90 -7.36 -4.33
CA SER A 28 -12.07 -6.79 -5.00
C SER A 28 -13.18 -6.66 -3.95
N GLY A 29 -14.29 -7.38 -4.07
CA GLY A 29 -15.30 -7.45 -3.01
C GLY A 29 -14.77 -8.15 -1.76
N GLU A 30 -13.78 -9.02 -1.92
CA GLU A 30 -13.08 -9.68 -0.82
C GLU A 30 -11.56 -9.64 -1.05
N PRO A 31 -10.73 -9.63 0.02
CA PRO A 31 -9.29 -9.77 -0.09
C PRO A 31 -8.89 -11.20 -0.51
N SER A 32 -7.97 -11.31 -1.46
CA SER A 32 -7.48 -12.60 -1.97
C SER A 32 -6.31 -13.10 -1.12
N ALA A 33 -6.60 -13.97 -0.14
CA ALA A 33 -5.55 -14.56 0.71
C ALA A 33 -4.50 -15.37 -0.07
N GLN A 34 -4.88 -15.96 -1.21
CA GLN A 34 -3.98 -16.73 -2.06
C GLN A 34 -2.99 -15.86 -2.84
N SER A 35 -3.30 -14.58 -3.02
CA SER A 35 -2.42 -13.63 -3.72
C SER A 35 -1.31 -13.05 -2.82
N VAL A 36 -1.30 -13.37 -1.52
CA VAL A 36 -0.38 -12.74 -0.57
C VAL A 36 1.05 -13.18 -0.87
N VAL A 37 1.90 -12.21 -1.19
CA VAL A 37 3.36 -12.34 -1.14
C VAL A 37 3.83 -11.69 0.16
N PRO A 38 4.28 -12.46 1.17
CA PRO A 38 4.57 -11.93 2.50
C PRO A 38 5.92 -11.18 2.54
N PHE A 39 6.11 -10.30 3.52
CA PHE A 39 7.31 -9.45 3.68
C PHE A 39 8.64 -10.22 3.72
N LYS A 40 8.61 -11.47 4.20
CA LYS A 40 9.81 -12.35 4.23
C LYS A 40 10.25 -12.83 2.85
N GLU A 41 9.36 -12.79 1.86
CA GLU A 41 9.67 -13.12 0.46
C GLU A 41 10.12 -11.84 -0.25
N TRP A 42 11.36 -11.43 0.01
CA TRP A 42 11.97 -10.23 -0.56
C TRP A 42 13.18 -10.58 -1.42
N THR A 43 13.46 -9.72 -2.40
CA THR A 43 14.65 -9.78 -3.25
C THR A 43 15.04 -8.37 -3.67
N ASP A 44 16.34 -8.10 -3.74
CA ASP A 44 16.91 -6.86 -4.29
C ASP A 44 17.07 -6.90 -5.82
N ASP A 45 16.79 -8.06 -6.44
CA ASP A 45 16.74 -8.25 -7.89
C ASP A 45 15.32 -8.00 -8.41
N VAL A 46 15.16 -6.96 -9.22
CA VAL A 46 13.88 -6.56 -9.81
C VAL A 46 13.28 -7.63 -10.71
N ASP A 47 14.09 -8.40 -11.43
CA ASP A 47 13.60 -9.45 -12.31
C ASP A 47 13.19 -10.69 -11.52
N ALA A 48 13.88 -10.99 -10.41
CA ALA A 48 13.43 -11.99 -9.45
C ALA A 48 12.10 -11.57 -8.78
N LEU A 49 11.94 -10.29 -8.44
CA LEU A 49 10.69 -9.77 -7.89
C LEU A 49 9.54 -9.92 -8.90
N LYS A 50 9.77 -9.61 -10.18
CA LYS A 50 8.76 -9.84 -11.23
C LYS A 50 8.35 -11.31 -11.31
N GLN A 51 9.31 -12.22 -11.35
CA GLN A 51 9.03 -13.66 -11.40
C GLN A 51 8.24 -14.13 -10.17
N LEU A 52 8.57 -13.62 -8.98
CA LEU A 52 7.84 -13.91 -7.75
C LEU A 52 6.37 -13.48 -7.85
N LEU A 53 6.10 -12.28 -8.36
CA LEU A 53 4.72 -11.78 -8.54
C LEU A 53 3.99 -12.52 -9.66
N GLU A 54 4.67 -12.86 -10.76
CA GLU A 54 4.10 -13.67 -11.84
C GLU A 54 3.68 -15.06 -11.38
N ALA A 55 4.46 -15.67 -10.49
CA ALA A 55 4.16 -17.01 -9.99
C ALA A 55 3.11 -17.01 -8.87
N ASN A 56 3.11 -16.01 -7.97
CA ASN A 56 2.35 -16.09 -6.71
C ASN A 56 1.29 -15.00 -6.52
N PHE A 57 1.31 -13.93 -7.31
CA PHE A 57 0.37 -12.82 -7.16
C PHE A 57 -0.62 -12.76 -8.33
N PHE A 58 -0.14 -12.62 -9.57
CA PHE A 58 -1.00 -12.45 -10.76
C PHE A 58 -2.01 -13.60 -10.99
N PRO A 59 -1.66 -14.89 -10.77
CA PRO A 59 -2.61 -15.98 -10.98
C PRO A 59 -3.81 -15.94 -10.01
N HIS A 60 -3.71 -15.19 -8.92
CA HIS A 60 -4.73 -15.09 -7.87
C HIS A 60 -5.47 -13.73 -7.88
N MET A 61 -5.29 -12.93 -8.94
CA MET A 61 -6.03 -11.68 -9.16
C MET A 61 -7.39 -11.96 -9.82
N THR A 62 -8.36 -12.38 -9.01
CA THR A 62 -9.71 -12.70 -9.48
C THR A 62 -10.75 -11.81 -8.82
N ASN A 63 -11.51 -11.07 -9.63
CA ASN A 63 -12.63 -10.26 -9.15
C ASN A 63 -13.74 -11.14 -8.54
N THR A 64 -14.39 -10.65 -7.49
CA THR A 64 -15.64 -11.22 -7.00
C THR A 64 -16.75 -11.10 -8.04
N ALA A 65 -17.67 -12.06 -8.05
CA ALA A 65 -18.75 -12.12 -9.03
C ALA A 65 -19.74 -10.94 -8.91
N ASP A 66 -19.80 -10.28 -7.75
CA ASP A 66 -20.65 -9.12 -7.51
C ASP A 66 -20.04 -7.79 -7.98
N GLY A 67 -18.78 -7.80 -8.44
CA GLY A 67 -18.10 -6.64 -9.00
C GLY A 67 -17.78 -5.53 -7.99
N LYS A 68 -17.87 -5.81 -6.68
CA LYS A 68 -17.58 -4.82 -5.64
C LYS A 68 -16.10 -4.54 -5.47
N VAL A 69 -15.79 -3.40 -4.87
CA VAL A 69 -14.46 -3.01 -4.40
C VAL A 69 -14.54 -2.59 -2.94
N ASN A 70 -14.04 -3.44 -2.03
CA ASN A 70 -14.12 -3.22 -0.59
C ASN A 70 -12.75 -2.92 0.01
N ILE A 71 -12.36 -1.64 0.00
CA ILE A 71 -11.07 -1.17 0.54
C ILE A 71 -11.01 -1.37 2.06
N GLY A 72 -12.12 -1.21 2.78
CA GLY A 72 -12.17 -1.41 4.23
C GLY A 72 -11.83 -2.83 4.65
N ALA A 73 -12.44 -3.82 3.99
CA ALA A 73 -12.15 -5.23 4.18
C ALA A 73 -10.68 -5.56 3.85
N ALA A 74 -10.15 -4.99 2.75
CA ALA A 74 -8.76 -5.16 2.37
C ALA A 74 -7.79 -4.59 3.42
N LEU A 75 -8.07 -3.38 3.95
CA LEU A 75 -7.27 -2.76 5.02
C LEU A 75 -7.26 -3.61 6.30
N LEU A 76 -8.41 -4.17 6.69
CA LEU A 76 -8.50 -5.06 7.85
C LEU A 76 -7.69 -6.34 7.64
N PHE A 77 -7.81 -6.97 6.47
CA PHE A 77 -7.08 -8.19 6.15
C PHE A 77 -5.57 -7.93 6.09
N ALA A 78 -5.15 -6.82 5.47
CA ALA A 78 -3.76 -6.39 5.46
C ALA A 78 -3.21 -6.27 6.88
N ASN A 79 -3.91 -5.53 7.77
CA ASN A 79 -3.46 -5.33 9.15
C ASN A 79 -3.44 -6.63 9.97
N ASN A 80 -4.48 -7.46 9.87
CA ASN A 80 -4.68 -8.59 10.77
C ASN A 80 -4.02 -9.90 10.31
N SER A 81 -3.80 -10.05 8.99
CA SER A 81 -3.40 -11.31 8.39
C SER A 81 -2.14 -11.20 7.54
N VAL A 82 -1.84 -10.03 6.97
CA VAL A 82 -0.62 -9.83 6.17
C VAL A 82 0.49 -9.24 7.04
N MET A 83 0.18 -8.23 7.85
CA MET A 83 1.15 -7.48 8.64
C MET A 83 1.50 -8.17 9.97
N THR A 84 1.88 -9.45 9.91
CA THR A 84 2.23 -10.27 11.08
C THR A 84 3.70 -10.69 11.08
N VAL A 85 4.19 -11.10 12.26
CA VAL A 85 5.57 -11.58 12.42
C VAL A 85 5.81 -12.83 11.59
N GLU A 86 4.81 -13.71 11.45
CA GLU A 86 4.88 -14.93 10.65
C GLU A 86 5.10 -14.65 9.15
N ASN A 87 4.63 -13.48 8.70
CA ASN A 87 4.83 -12.99 7.35
C ASN A 87 6.10 -12.13 7.18
N GLY A 88 6.89 -11.96 8.24
CA GLY A 88 8.15 -11.23 8.20
C GLY A 88 8.06 -9.74 8.52
N VAL A 89 6.96 -9.27 9.14
CA VAL A 89 6.90 -7.89 9.63
C VAL A 89 7.94 -7.66 10.72
N ARG A 90 8.74 -6.61 10.55
CA ARG A 90 9.72 -6.14 11.53
C ARG A 90 9.05 -5.46 12.72
N ASP A 91 9.76 -5.43 13.84
CA ASP A 91 9.27 -4.91 15.12
C ASP A 91 8.75 -3.47 15.04
N ASN A 92 8.00 -3.04 16.07
CA ASN A 92 7.27 -1.77 16.11
C ASN A 92 8.12 -0.50 15.93
N ARG A 93 9.44 -0.56 16.03
CA ARG A 93 10.32 0.59 15.76
C ARG A 93 10.48 0.88 14.28
N VAL A 94 10.27 -0.12 13.43
CA VAL A 94 10.24 0.06 11.97
C VAL A 94 8.89 0.64 11.59
N PRO A 95 8.81 1.77 10.88
CA PRO A 95 7.54 2.31 10.43
C PRO A 95 6.78 1.39 9.47
N LYS A 96 5.45 1.50 9.47
CA LYS A 96 4.56 0.69 8.63
C LYS A 96 3.68 1.58 7.78
N MET A 97 3.50 1.19 6.53
CA MET A 97 2.63 1.90 5.60
C MET A 97 1.79 0.94 4.77
N LEU A 98 0.61 1.40 4.40
CA LEU A 98 -0.34 0.74 3.51
C LEU A 98 -0.47 1.59 2.24
N VAL A 99 -0.26 0.97 1.09
CA VAL A 99 -0.40 1.63 -0.21
C VAL A 99 -1.56 0.98 -0.96
N ILE A 100 -2.65 1.71 -1.12
CA ILE A 100 -3.84 1.25 -1.84
C ILE A 100 -3.68 1.67 -3.30
N ASN A 101 -3.82 0.72 -4.21
CA ASN A 101 -3.96 1.02 -5.64
C ASN A 101 -5.40 0.66 -6.03
N THR A 102 -6.15 1.62 -6.57
CA THR A 102 -7.55 1.41 -6.94
C THR A 102 -7.95 2.29 -8.12
N ASP A 103 -8.88 1.81 -8.93
CA ASP A 103 -9.56 2.55 -10.00
C ASP A 103 -11.08 2.69 -9.74
N ALA A 104 -11.51 2.38 -8.52
CA ALA A 104 -12.90 2.47 -8.08
C ALA A 104 -13.01 3.01 -6.63
N ASN A 105 -14.17 3.58 -6.32
CA ASN A 105 -14.55 3.94 -4.95
C ASN A 105 -14.77 2.67 -4.11
N SER A 106 -14.59 2.78 -2.80
CA SER A 106 -14.97 1.70 -1.89
C SER A 106 -16.49 1.58 -1.76
N ASP A 107 -17.01 0.36 -1.82
CA ASP A 107 -18.40 0.01 -1.56
C ASP A 107 -18.70 -0.21 -0.06
N ASP A 108 -17.65 -0.34 0.76
CA ASP A 108 -17.74 -0.54 2.21
C ASP A 108 -17.23 0.65 3.04
N ASN A 109 -17.31 0.55 4.38
CA ASN A 109 -16.91 1.62 5.30
C ASN A 109 -15.38 1.69 5.50
N ALA A 110 -14.64 1.98 4.43
CA ALA A 110 -13.18 2.09 4.45
C ALA A 110 -12.66 3.22 5.35
N ILE A 111 -13.37 4.37 5.42
CA ILE A 111 -12.92 5.55 6.17
C ILE A 111 -12.77 5.26 7.66
N ALA A 112 -13.73 4.54 8.27
CA ALA A 112 -13.68 4.23 9.69
C ALA A 112 -12.48 3.33 10.03
N ILE A 113 -12.22 2.32 9.20
CA ILE A 113 -11.09 1.39 9.33
C ILE A 113 -9.77 2.13 9.14
N ALA A 114 -9.63 2.89 8.06
CA ALA A 114 -8.43 3.67 7.77
C ALA A 114 -8.09 4.63 8.91
N ARG A 115 -9.10 5.33 9.45
CA ARG A 115 -8.91 6.23 10.60
C ARG A 115 -8.39 5.48 11.83
N GLN A 116 -8.83 4.25 12.07
CA GLN A 116 -8.28 3.44 13.16
C GLN A 116 -6.81 3.09 12.92
N LEU A 117 -6.47 2.59 11.73
CA LEU A 117 -5.10 2.19 11.41
C LEU A 117 -4.13 3.37 11.49
N ARG A 118 -4.54 4.57 11.05
CA ARG A 118 -3.73 5.79 11.24
C ARG A 118 -3.49 6.13 12.70
N ARG A 119 -4.50 5.99 13.57
CA ARG A 119 -4.32 6.19 15.03
C ARG A 119 -3.36 5.17 15.64
N GLU A 120 -3.22 4.01 15.03
CA GLU A 120 -2.25 2.98 15.42
C GLU A 120 -0.87 3.18 14.77
N GLY A 121 -0.61 4.34 14.15
CA GLY A 121 0.69 4.73 13.60
C GLY A 121 0.99 4.22 12.19
N LYS A 122 -0.01 3.71 11.45
CA LYS A 122 0.17 3.32 10.05
C LYS A 122 0.00 4.53 9.12
N LEU A 123 0.95 4.74 8.21
CA LEU A 123 0.73 5.67 7.09
C LEU A 123 -0.14 4.99 6.01
N ILE A 124 -1.04 5.74 5.39
CA ILE A 124 -1.91 5.23 4.33
C ILE A 124 -1.78 6.14 3.11
N TYR A 125 -1.36 5.55 2.01
CA TYR A 125 -1.28 6.20 0.70
C TYR A 125 -2.32 5.59 -0.24
N VAL A 126 -2.89 6.42 -1.11
CA VAL A 126 -3.87 5.98 -2.10
C VAL A 126 -3.44 6.43 -3.49
N ASN A 127 -3.10 5.47 -4.33
CA ASN A 127 -2.90 5.68 -5.76
C ASN A 127 -4.23 5.42 -6.47
N VAL A 128 -4.79 6.49 -7.00
CA VAL A 128 -6.07 6.50 -7.67
C VAL A 128 -5.83 6.49 -9.17
N ILE A 129 -6.39 5.49 -9.84
CA ILE A 129 -6.26 5.32 -11.28
C ILE A 129 -7.59 5.71 -11.92
N GLN A 130 -7.56 6.70 -12.80
CA GLN A 130 -8.79 7.18 -13.43
C GLN A 130 -9.39 6.09 -14.32
N PRO A 131 -10.62 5.61 -14.05
CA PRO A 131 -11.29 4.68 -14.95
C PRO A 131 -11.68 5.40 -16.25
N PRO A 132 -11.80 4.67 -17.38
CA PRO A 132 -12.19 5.25 -18.66
C PRO A 132 -13.61 5.83 -18.64
N THR A 133 -14.45 5.35 -17.73
CA THR A 133 -15.82 5.81 -17.52
C THR A 133 -16.16 5.81 -16.03
N GLY A 134 -17.04 6.73 -15.61
CA GLY A 134 -17.42 6.88 -14.21
C GLY A 134 -16.68 8.02 -13.53
N ALA A 135 -17.08 8.31 -12.29
CA ALA A 135 -16.48 9.34 -11.46
C ALA A 135 -16.02 8.75 -10.13
N LEU A 136 -14.85 9.21 -9.69
CA LEU A 136 -14.28 8.82 -8.42
C LEU A 136 -14.60 9.91 -7.38
N ASP A 137 -14.93 9.47 -6.16
CA ASP A 137 -15.12 10.35 -5.03
C ASP A 137 -13.76 10.58 -4.35
N MET A 138 -13.04 11.60 -4.83
CA MET A 138 -11.74 11.94 -4.28
C MET A 138 -11.78 12.28 -2.78
N ASN A 139 -12.92 12.74 -2.25
CA ASN A 139 -13.05 12.99 -0.81
C ASN A 139 -12.98 11.68 -0.01
N GLN A 140 -13.53 10.58 -0.54
CA GLN A 140 -13.38 9.26 0.06
C GLN A 140 -11.91 8.89 0.20
N PHE A 141 -11.10 9.10 -0.84
CA PHE A 141 -9.67 8.80 -0.80
C PHE A 141 -8.89 9.74 0.13
N TYR A 142 -9.20 11.04 0.17
CA TYR A 142 -8.60 11.96 1.14
C TYR A 142 -8.94 11.55 2.59
N ASP A 143 -10.16 11.10 2.84
CA ASP A 143 -10.57 10.63 4.17
C ASP A 143 -9.93 9.28 4.54
N ILE A 144 -9.66 8.40 3.57
CA ILE A 144 -8.92 7.13 3.73
C ILE A 144 -7.42 7.36 3.93
N ALA A 145 -6.80 8.29 3.21
CA ALA A 145 -5.38 8.61 3.35
C ALA A 145 -5.10 9.46 4.59
N GLY A 146 -6.00 10.41 4.90
CA GLY A 146 -5.95 11.28 6.08
C GLY A 146 -5.18 12.56 5.85
N GLU A 147 -4.35 12.58 4.81
CA GLU A 147 -3.59 13.71 4.33
C GLU A 147 -3.76 13.77 2.80
N ARG A 148 -4.00 14.97 2.27
CA ARG A 148 -4.27 15.13 0.84
C ARG A 148 -3.06 14.78 -0.02
N ASP A 149 -1.86 15.04 0.50
CA ASP A 149 -0.58 14.78 -0.18
C ASP A 149 -0.24 13.28 -0.23
N HIS A 150 -0.99 12.43 0.50
CA HIS A 150 -0.89 10.98 0.41
C HIS A 150 -1.82 10.36 -0.65
N VAL A 151 -2.54 11.17 -1.43
CA VAL A 151 -3.38 10.71 -2.53
C VAL A 151 -2.77 11.12 -3.86
N PHE A 152 -2.48 10.14 -4.71
CA PHE A 152 -1.86 10.35 -6.02
C PHE A 152 -2.80 9.91 -7.13
N GLU A 153 -3.15 10.85 -8.01
CA GLU A 153 -3.87 10.53 -9.24
C GLU A 153 -2.86 10.09 -10.32
N VAL A 154 -2.96 8.82 -10.72
CA VAL A 154 -2.07 8.21 -11.71
C VAL A 154 -2.74 8.28 -13.09
N GLN A 155 -2.27 9.20 -13.94
CA GLN A 155 -2.71 9.37 -15.34
C GLN A 155 -1.52 9.53 -16.28
N GLY A 156 -1.60 8.96 -17.50
CA GLY A 156 -0.69 9.27 -18.61
C GLY A 156 0.79 8.87 -18.46
N GLY A 157 1.20 8.38 -17.29
CA GLY A 157 2.54 7.92 -16.92
C GLY A 157 2.73 8.02 -15.40
N ALA A 158 3.38 7.04 -14.77
CA ALA A 158 3.47 6.95 -13.30
C ALA A 158 4.69 7.67 -12.69
N THR A 159 5.62 8.16 -13.52
CA THR A 159 6.96 8.59 -13.05
C THR A 159 6.91 9.77 -12.08
N GLU A 160 6.07 10.79 -12.34
CA GLU A 160 5.99 11.96 -11.46
C GLU A 160 5.37 11.60 -10.10
N GLN A 161 4.31 10.80 -10.10
CA GLN A 161 3.62 10.36 -8.90
C GLN A 161 4.54 9.47 -8.04
N ILE A 162 5.28 8.57 -8.67
CA ILE A 162 6.28 7.74 -7.99
C ILE A 162 7.35 8.63 -7.36
N ASN A 163 7.86 9.63 -8.08
CA ASN A 163 8.87 10.54 -7.51
C ASN A 163 8.33 11.32 -6.30
N LYS A 164 7.07 11.78 -6.34
CA LYS A 164 6.42 12.46 -5.21
C LYS A 164 6.24 11.52 -4.02
N PHE A 165 5.72 10.31 -4.26
CA PHE A 165 5.57 9.27 -3.25
C PHE A 165 6.91 8.90 -2.60
N MET A 166 7.95 8.69 -3.41
CA MET A 166 9.29 8.37 -2.91
C MET A 166 9.91 9.54 -2.13
N ALA A 167 9.74 10.78 -2.60
CA ALA A 167 10.22 11.96 -1.89
C ALA A 167 9.54 12.12 -0.51
N ASP A 168 8.24 11.83 -0.44
CA ASP A 168 7.48 11.88 0.81
C ASP A 168 7.91 10.78 1.80
N ILE A 169 8.08 9.54 1.32
CA ILE A 169 8.65 8.43 2.13
C ILE A 169 10.02 8.82 2.69
N ILE A 170 10.92 9.35 1.84
CA ILE A 170 12.27 9.75 2.26
C ILE A 170 12.18 10.90 3.27
N SER A 171 11.31 11.88 3.02
CA SER A 171 11.06 12.99 3.94
C SER A 171 10.58 12.48 5.31
N HIS A 172 9.63 11.55 5.33
CA HIS A 172 9.04 11.05 6.57
C HIS A 172 9.99 10.13 7.36
N PHE A 173 10.78 9.29 6.69
CA PHE A 173 11.56 8.25 7.36
C PHE A 173 13.06 8.51 7.42
N CYS A 174 13.59 9.42 6.59
CA CYS A 174 15.02 9.73 6.54
C CYS A 174 15.34 11.15 7.03
N GLN A 175 14.35 11.95 7.44
CA GLN A 175 14.62 13.20 8.13
C GLN A 175 15.13 12.96 9.56
N ASN A 176 15.95 13.91 9.99
CA ASN A 176 16.84 13.89 11.14
C ASN A 176 16.36 12.99 12.31
N PRO A 177 17.15 12.02 12.79
CA PRO A 177 16.80 11.17 13.94
C PRO A 177 16.61 11.95 15.26
N CYS A 178 16.81 13.27 15.25
CA CYS A 178 16.62 14.17 16.39
C CYS A 178 15.23 14.81 16.48
N ASP A 179 14.37 14.71 15.45
CA ASP A 179 13.00 15.28 15.49
C ASP A 179 11.92 14.25 15.89
N HIS A 180 12.24 12.95 15.89
CA HIS A 180 11.37 11.90 16.42
C HIS A 180 11.65 11.62 17.90
N VAL A 181 11.74 12.67 18.72
CA VAL A 181 11.72 12.51 20.16
C VAL A 181 10.36 11.92 20.51
N LEU A 182 10.38 10.64 20.88
CA LEU A 182 9.29 9.96 21.56
C LEU A 182 8.80 10.90 22.65
N HIS A 183 7.54 11.34 22.56
CA HIS A 183 6.87 11.92 23.70
C HIS A 183 6.72 10.79 24.72
N ASP A 184 7.74 10.65 25.57
CA ASP A 184 7.68 9.84 26.78
C ASP A 184 6.51 10.38 27.62
N HIS A 185 5.49 9.55 27.77
CA HIS A 185 4.40 9.77 28.69
C HIS A 185 4.95 9.69 30.12
N VAL A 186 5.02 10.85 30.79
CA VAL A 186 5.08 10.98 32.25
C VAL A 186 3.66 10.82 32.82
#